data_AF-A0A8J4PWZ4-F1
#
_entry.id   AF-A0A8J4PWZ4-F1
#
_cell.length_a   1.000
_cell.length_b   1.000
_cell.length_c   1.000
_cell.angle_alpha   90.00
_cell.angle_beta   90.00
_cell.angle_gamma   90.00
#
_symmetry.space_group_name_H-M   'P 1'
#
loop_
_entity.id
_entity.type
_entity.pdbx_description
1 polymer ?
#
loop_
_entity_poly.entity_id
_entity_poly.type
_entity_poly.pdbx_seq_one_letter_code
_entity_poly.pdbx_strand_id
1 'polypeptide(L)'
;MKYLFIYLSLFLVFGCFSLSGAGDVLCKFPTNDPNYFYDLCPLALKGTLRASFKTSDDAYDVLFAIGNYAKECNKYMEKSGTRNLDYLACQWYSEKTIYKIGDPFNLSRTVNLNGNGILLQYDSDIYHLGCVRKTILSLICSPSTEFRVTKTSSPGTCLYQIDIESKYACRKRK
;
A
#
# COMPACT_ATOMS: atom_id res chain seq x y z
N MET A 1 -32.78 -9.50 41.27
CA MET A 1 -32.54 -10.08 39.93
C MET A 1 -32.50 -8.96 38.90
N LYS A 2 -31.30 -8.55 38.46
CA LYS A 2 -31.07 -7.72 37.26
C LYS A 2 -29.79 -8.25 36.63
N TYR A 3 -29.89 -8.96 35.52
CA TYR A 3 -28.75 -9.37 34.71
C TYR A 3 -28.49 -8.28 33.67
N LEU A 4 -27.29 -7.71 33.72
CA LEU A 4 -26.75 -6.76 32.75
C LEU A 4 -26.02 -7.60 31.68
N PHE A 5 -26.59 -7.68 30.47
CA PHE A 5 -25.92 -8.25 29.31
C PHE A 5 -24.97 -7.19 28.71
N ILE A 6 -23.67 -7.39 28.87
CA ILE A 6 -22.64 -6.66 28.13
C ILE A 6 -22.20 -7.56 26.97
N TYR A 7 -22.59 -7.21 25.75
CA TYR A 7 -22.02 -7.78 24.53
C TYR A 7 -20.64 -7.14 24.31
N LEU A 8 -19.57 -7.88 24.64
CA LEU A 8 -18.20 -7.51 24.29
C LEU A 8 -17.78 -8.36 23.09
N SER A 9 -17.99 -7.85 21.88
CA SER A 9 -17.51 -8.48 20.64
C SER A 9 -16.04 -8.11 20.41
N LEU A 10 -15.12 -8.83 21.04
CA LEU A 10 -13.69 -8.73 20.79
C LEU A 10 -13.28 -9.81 19.76
N PHE A 11 -13.25 -9.45 18.47
CA PHE A 11 -12.60 -10.25 17.44
C PHE A 11 -11.41 -9.46 16.87
N LEU A 12 -10.29 -9.52 17.58
CA LEU A 12 -8.97 -9.22 17.04
C LEU A 12 -8.36 -10.55 16.57
N VAL A 13 -8.60 -10.91 15.31
CA VAL A 13 -7.78 -11.93 14.65
C VAL A 13 -6.62 -11.22 13.98
N PHE A 14 -5.59 -10.90 14.77
CA PHE A 14 -4.27 -10.58 14.24
C PHE A 14 -3.60 -11.88 13.80
N GLY A 15 -3.83 -12.27 12.54
CA GLY A 15 -3.00 -13.26 11.86
C GLY A 15 -1.63 -12.66 11.61
N CYS A 16 -0.71 -12.79 12.58
CA CYS A 16 0.71 -12.54 12.38
C CYS A 16 1.27 -13.66 11.48
N PHE A 17 1.22 -13.45 10.16
CA PHE A 17 1.95 -14.30 9.23
C PHE A 17 3.43 -13.88 9.26
N SER A 18 4.22 -14.58 10.08
CA SER A 18 5.68 -14.56 9.96
C SER A 18 6.06 -15.34 8.71
N LEU A 19 6.51 -14.66 7.65
CA LEU A 19 7.14 -15.30 6.51
C LEU A 19 8.66 -15.18 6.63
N SER A 20 9.29 -16.32 6.90
CA SER A 20 10.72 -16.54 6.76
C SER A 20 11.07 -16.73 5.28
N GLY A 21 11.97 -15.91 4.74
CA GLY A 21 12.55 -16.12 3.41
C GLY A 21 12.70 -14.83 2.63
N ALA A 22 13.91 -14.51 2.22
CA ALA A 22 14.21 -13.37 1.37
C ALA A 22 13.41 -13.43 0.04
N GLY A 23 12.61 -12.41 -0.25
CA GLY A 23 12.15 -12.11 -1.61
C GLY A 23 10.80 -12.67 -2.06
N ASP A 24 9.94 -13.18 -1.18
CA ASP A 24 8.63 -13.67 -1.61
C ASP A 24 7.66 -12.52 -1.97
N VAL A 25 7.30 -12.48 -3.26
CA VAL A 25 6.29 -11.60 -3.85
C VAL A 25 4.95 -11.87 -3.18
N LEU A 26 4.61 -11.07 -2.16
CA LEU A 26 3.34 -11.21 -1.46
C LEU A 26 2.23 -10.49 -2.21
N CYS A 27 1.65 -11.19 -3.19
CA CYS A 27 0.68 -10.65 -4.12
C CYS A 27 -0.70 -11.34 -4.10
N LYS A 28 -0.87 -12.41 -3.31
CA LYS A 28 -2.16 -13.05 -3.05
C LYS A 28 -2.62 -12.75 -1.63
N PHE A 29 -3.86 -12.31 -1.48
CA PHE A 29 -4.41 -11.89 -0.20
C PHE A 29 -5.72 -12.63 0.10
N PRO A 30 -5.83 -13.33 1.24
CA PRO A 30 -7.08 -13.97 1.64
C PRO A 30 -8.16 -12.91 1.93
N THR A 31 -9.42 -13.28 1.77
CA THR A 31 -10.55 -12.47 2.25
C THR A 31 -11.15 -13.07 3.53
N ASN A 32 -12.13 -12.39 4.13
CA ASN A 32 -12.89 -12.95 5.26
C ASN A 32 -13.74 -14.17 4.85
N ASP A 33 -14.06 -14.31 3.56
CA ASP A 33 -14.66 -15.53 3.01
C ASP A 33 -13.54 -16.50 2.60
N PRO A 34 -13.47 -17.71 3.18
CA PRO A 34 -12.41 -18.66 2.87
C PRO A 34 -12.45 -19.17 1.43
N ASN A 35 -13.54 -18.96 0.67
CA ASN A 35 -13.65 -19.35 -0.74
C ASN A 35 -13.10 -18.28 -1.70
N TYR A 36 -12.73 -17.11 -1.20
CA TYR A 36 -12.29 -15.99 -2.03
C TYR A 36 -10.92 -15.46 -1.62
N PHE A 37 -10.22 -14.89 -2.61
CA PHE A 37 -8.93 -14.22 -2.43
C PHE A 37 -8.76 -13.08 -3.44
N TYR A 38 -7.91 -12.11 -3.15
CA TYR A 38 -7.42 -11.13 -4.12
C TYR A 38 -6.11 -11.60 -4.74
N ASP A 39 -5.99 -11.47 -6.05
CA ASP A 39 -4.81 -11.86 -6.82
C ASP A 39 -4.20 -10.63 -7.50
N LEU A 40 -3.30 -9.97 -6.78
CA LEU A 40 -2.59 -8.78 -7.24
C LEU A 40 -1.26 -9.12 -7.92
N CYS A 41 -0.95 -10.39 -8.17
CA CYS A 41 0.30 -10.79 -8.81
C CYS A 41 0.51 -10.14 -10.19
N PRO A 42 -0.53 -9.97 -11.02
CA PRO A 42 -0.38 -9.21 -12.26
C PRO A 42 0.07 -7.75 -12.05
N LEU A 43 -0.31 -7.12 -10.93
CA LEU A 43 0.17 -5.77 -10.58
C LEU A 43 1.61 -5.80 -10.06
N ALA A 44 2.03 -6.86 -9.37
CA ALA A 44 3.41 -7.04 -8.94
C ALA A 44 4.41 -7.16 -10.09
N LEU A 45 3.96 -7.72 -11.22
CA LEU A 45 4.76 -7.81 -12.45
C LEU A 45 4.93 -6.46 -13.18
N LYS A 46 4.08 -5.47 -12.90
CA LYS A 46 4.22 -4.12 -13.50
C LYS A 46 5.42 -3.34 -12.97
N GLY A 47 6.01 -3.78 -11.85
CA GLY A 47 7.14 -3.09 -11.24
C GLY A 47 6.74 -1.77 -10.59
N THR A 48 7.49 -0.70 -10.88
CA THR A 48 7.22 0.62 -10.30
C THR A 48 6.08 1.31 -11.03
N LEU A 49 5.08 1.71 -10.28
CA LEU A 49 3.92 2.50 -10.70
C LEU A 49 4.12 3.94 -10.23
N ARG A 50 3.39 4.87 -10.84
CA ARG A 50 3.49 6.30 -10.57
C ARG A 50 2.11 6.92 -10.38
N ALA A 51 1.99 7.80 -9.40
CA ALA A 51 0.83 8.63 -9.18
C ALA A 51 1.26 10.07 -8.90
N SER A 52 0.71 11.03 -9.65
CA SER A 52 1.04 12.44 -9.50
C SER A 52 0.16 13.10 -8.44
N PHE A 53 0.79 13.92 -7.61
CA PHE A 53 0.18 14.73 -6.57
C PHE A 53 0.38 16.19 -6.90
N LYS A 54 -0.66 16.99 -6.63
CA LYS A 54 -0.62 18.44 -6.77
C LYS A 54 -1.21 19.07 -5.51
N THR A 55 -0.44 19.91 -4.84
CA THR A 55 -0.90 20.78 -3.77
C THR A 55 -1.04 22.21 -4.29
N SER A 56 -1.42 23.16 -3.44
CA SER A 56 -1.41 24.59 -3.77
C SER A 56 -0.04 25.08 -4.21
N ASP A 57 1.01 24.57 -3.56
CA ASP A 57 2.35 25.15 -3.61
C ASP A 57 3.37 24.26 -4.31
N ASP A 58 3.05 22.99 -4.57
CA ASP A 58 3.98 22.00 -5.10
C ASP A 58 3.31 20.93 -5.98
N ALA A 59 4.13 20.29 -6.81
CA ALA A 59 3.77 19.08 -7.52
C ALA A 59 4.88 18.03 -7.36
N TYR A 60 4.49 16.79 -7.09
CA TYR A 60 5.42 15.68 -6.92
C TYR A 60 4.77 14.38 -7.37
N ASP A 61 5.60 13.39 -7.66
CA ASP A 61 5.12 12.04 -7.92
C ASP A 61 5.34 11.15 -6.71
N VAL A 62 4.44 10.19 -6.51
CA VAL A 62 4.67 9.02 -5.67
C VAL A 62 4.96 7.84 -6.60
N LEU A 63 6.14 7.26 -6.44
CA LEU A 63 6.53 6.01 -7.08
C LEU A 63 6.28 4.87 -6.09
N PHE A 64 5.59 3.82 -6.52
CA PHE A 64 5.19 2.72 -5.63
C PHE A 64 5.12 1.39 -6.36
N ALA A 65 5.12 0.27 -5.65
CA ALA A 65 4.91 -1.05 -6.22
C ALA A 65 3.90 -1.85 -5.39
N ILE A 66 3.16 -2.76 -6.03
CA ILE A 66 2.15 -3.60 -5.38
C ILE A 66 2.67 -5.03 -5.33
N GLY A 67 2.93 -5.57 -4.14
CA GLY A 67 3.39 -6.95 -3.97
C GLY A 67 4.85 -7.20 -4.39
N ASN A 68 5.61 -6.14 -4.67
CA ASN A 68 7.05 -6.17 -4.96
C ASN A 68 7.67 -4.80 -4.58
N TYR A 69 8.97 -4.63 -4.81
CA TYR A 69 9.71 -3.39 -4.57
C TYR A 69 9.60 -2.38 -5.72
N ALA A 70 9.52 -1.10 -5.37
CA ALA A 70 9.54 0.03 -6.28
C ALA A 70 10.99 0.32 -6.73
N LYS A 71 11.51 -0.50 -7.66
CA LYS A 71 12.91 -0.43 -8.13
C LYS A 71 13.36 0.96 -8.60
N GLU A 72 12.46 1.79 -9.14
CA GLU A 72 12.84 3.16 -9.53
C GLU A 72 13.20 4.03 -8.31
N CYS A 73 12.58 3.80 -7.14
CA CYS A 73 12.98 4.47 -5.90
C CYS A 73 14.45 4.19 -5.56
N ASN A 74 14.89 2.93 -5.69
CA ASN A 74 16.26 2.52 -5.39
C ASN A 74 17.25 3.21 -6.34
N LYS A 75 16.95 3.23 -7.64
CA LYS A 75 17.82 3.83 -8.69
C LYS A 75 18.15 5.29 -8.40
N TYR A 76 17.18 6.06 -7.91
CA TYR A 76 17.41 7.47 -7.63
C TYR A 76 18.06 7.72 -6.26
N MET A 77 17.86 6.83 -5.28
CA MET A 77 18.53 6.92 -3.98
C MET A 77 20.01 6.53 -4.03
N GLU A 78 20.39 5.62 -4.94
CA GLU A 78 21.80 5.34 -5.23
C GLU A 78 22.54 6.60 -5.70
N LYS A 79 21.87 7.46 -6.49
CA LYS A 79 22.43 8.75 -6.90
C LYS A 79 22.60 9.73 -5.73
N SER A 80 21.80 9.61 -4.67
CA SER A 80 21.91 10.43 -3.45
C SER A 80 22.81 9.80 -2.38
N GLY A 81 23.54 8.73 -2.69
CA GLY A 81 24.54 8.12 -1.80
C GLY A 81 23.97 7.17 -0.73
N THR A 82 22.66 6.89 -0.73
CA THR A 82 22.04 5.94 0.20
C THR A 82 21.92 4.58 -0.51
N ARG A 83 22.72 3.58 -0.11
CA ARG A 83 22.73 2.25 -0.75
C ARG A 83 21.79 1.27 -0.04
N ASN A 84 21.22 0.34 -0.83
CA ASN A 84 20.60 -0.91 -0.37
C ASN A 84 19.41 -0.77 0.59
N LEU A 85 18.47 0.12 0.29
CA LEU A 85 17.17 0.07 0.95
C LEU A 85 16.14 -0.38 -0.09
N ASP A 86 15.41 -1.43 0.23
CA ASP A 86 14.25 -1.85 -0.55
C ASP A 86 13.07 -0.94 -0.16
N TYR A 87 12.38 -0.37 -1.15
CA TYR A 87 11.25 0.53 -0.93
C TYR A 87 9.99 -0.06 -1.54
N LEU A 88 8.87 0.06 -0.84
CA LEU A 88 7.55 -0.16 -1.43
C LEU A 88 6.99 1.11 -2.06
N ALA A 89 7.35 2.28 -1.51
CA ALA A 89 7.01 3.57 -2.08
C ALA A 89 8.01 4.69 -1.72
N CYS A 90 8.18 5.64 -2.63
CA CYS A 90 8.94 6.86 -2.41
C CYS A 90 8.24 8.08 -3.04
N GLN A 91 8.42 9.24 -2.43
CA GLN A 91 8.03 10.52 -2.99
C GLN A 91 9.19 11.08 -3.82
N TRP A 92 8.91 11.61 -5.01
CA TRP A 92 9.90 12.14 -5.95
C TRP A 92 9.55 13.56 -6.40
N TYR A 93 10.41 14.51 -6.06
CA TYR A 93 10.34 15.91 -6.52
C TYR A 93 11.33 16.13 -7.65
N SER A 94 10.86 16.03 -8.91
CA SER A 94 11.58 16.44 -10.13
C SER A 94 13.11 16.28 -10.09
N GLU A 95 13.59 15.07 -9.78
CA GLU A 95 15.02 14.69 -9.73
C GLU A 95 15.87 15.32 -8.62
N LYS A 96 15.30 16.16 -7.75
CA LYS A 96 16.05 16.88 -6.71
C LYS A 96 16.05 16.17 -5.36
N THR A 97 14.92 15.59 -4.98
CA THR A 97 14.78 15.03 -3.63
C THR A 97 13.83 13.85 -3.62
N ILE A 98 14.22 12.81 -2.88
CA ILE A 98 13.42 11.61 -2.67
C ILE A 98 13.24 11.35 -1.20
N TYR A 99 12.01 11.01 -0.84
CA TYR A 99 11.66 10.63 0.52
C TYR A 99 11.10 9.22 0.55
N LYS A 100 11.59 8.41 1.50
CA LYS A 100 10.97 7.13 1.85
C LYS A 100 9.57 7.37 2.40
N ILE A 101 8.56 6.76 1.78
CA ILE A 101 7.17 6.84 2.25
C ILE A 101 6.47 5.48 2.33
N GLY A 102 7.24 4.39 2.18
CA GLY A 102 6.77 3.01 2.36
C GLY A 102 7.93 2.02 2.46
N ASP A 103 8.04 1.34 3.60
CA ASP A 103 9.04 0.32 3.91
C ASP A 103 8.46 -1.10 3.73
N PRO A 104 9.20 -2.05 3.15
CA PRO A 104 8.79 -3.45 3.10
C PRO A 104 8.64 -4.15 4.46
N PHE A 105 9.42 -3.77 5.48
CA PHE A 105 9.39 -4.34 6.82
C PHE A 105 8.20 -3.85 7.65
N ASN A 106 7.64 -2.68 7.29
CA ASN A 106 6.47 -2.08 7.96
C ASN A 106 5.24 -2.06 7.04
N LEU A 107 5.01 -3.18 6.34
CA LEU A 107 3.83 -3.38 5.51
C LEU A 107 2.65 -3.83 6.37
N SER A 108 1.70 -2.92 6.63
CA SER A 108 0.41 -3.26 7.22
C SER A 108 -0.65 -3.45 6.13
N ARG A 109 -1.56 -4.38 6.36
CA ARG A 109 -2.59 -4.76 5.38
C ARG A 109 -3.93 -4.79 6.04
N THR A 110 -4.88 -4.09 5.44
CA THR A 110 -6.27 -4.13 5.88
C THR A 110 -7.11 -4.45 4.66
N VAL A 111 -7.66 -5.67 4.59
CA VAL A 111 -8.65 -5.97 3.57
C VAL A 111 -9.87 -5.09 3.85
N ASN A 112 -10.27 -4.27 2.87
CA ASN A 112 -11.41 -3.38 3.06
C ASN A 112 -12.67 -4.26 3.27
N LEU A 113 -13.29 -4.09 4.44
CA LEU A 113 -14.37 -4.92 4.95
C LEU A 113 -15.67 -4.80 4.13
N ASN A 114 -15.78 -3.81 3.24
CA ASN A 114 -16.97 -3.56 2.42
C ASN A 114 -17.03 -4.39 1.12
N GLY A 115 -16.08 -5.29 0.88
CA GLY A 115 -16.17 -6.32 -0.17
C GLY A 115 -15.93 -5.86 -1.62
N ASN A 116 -15.68 -4.56 -1.86
CA ASN A 116 -15.46 -4.01 -3.21
C ASN A 116 -13.97 -3.72 -3.53
N GLY A 117 -13.04 -4.28 -2.76
CA GLY A 117 -11.62 -4.03 -2.96
C GLY A 117 -10.72 -4.40 -1.79
N ILE A 118 -9.46 -3.99 -1.88
CA ILE A 118 -8.41 -4.25 -0.90
C ILE A 118 -7.65 -2.96 -0.60
N LEU A 119 -7.25 -2.76 0.66
CA LEU A 119 -6.42 -1.63 1.06
C LEU A 119 -5.04 -2.14 1.49
N LEU A 120 -4.00 -1.53 0.91
CA LEU A 120 -2.61 -1.79 1.29
C LEU A 120 -2.05 -0.52 1.95
N GLN A 121 -1.36 -0.66 3.08
CA GLN A 121 -0.73 0.45 3.78
C GLN A 121 0.77 0.20 3.92
N TYR A 122 1.58 1.09 3.37
CA TYR A 122 3.03 1.06 3.48
C TYR A 122 3.44 2.11 4.48
N ASP A 123 3.92 1.69 5.65
CA ASP A 123 4.42 2.61 6.66
C ASP A 123 5.93 2.80 6.45
N SER A 124 6.44 4.00 6.68
CA SER A 124 7.88 4.28 6.70
C SER A 124 8.42 4.36 8.13
N ASP A 125 9.70 4.68 8.25
CA ASP A 125 10.27 5.14 9.52
C ASP A 125 9.63 6.47 9.96
N ILE A 126 9.78 6.81 11.24
CA ILE A 126 9.32 8.08 11.82
C ILE A 126 10.02 9.24 11.09
N TYR A 127 9.24 10.12 10.50
CA TYR A 127 9.66 11.37 9.88
C TYR A 127 9.71 12.51 10.91
N HIS A 128 10.38 13.60 10.52
CA HIS A 128 10.58 14.81 11.32
C HIS A 128 9.29 15.22 12.06
N LEU A 129 9.41 15.57 13.35
CA LEU A 129 8.28 15.86 14.27
C LEU A 129 7.43 14.65 14.70
N GLY A 130 7.91 13.43 14.51
CA GLY A 130 7.29 12.24 15.12
C GLY A 130 6.13 11.63 14.32
N CYS A 131 5.84 12.10 13.11
CA CYS A 131 4.83 11.46 12.26
C CYS A 131 5.45 10.26 11.52
N VAL A 132 4.69 9.18 11.34
CA VAL A 132 5.08 8.09 10.43
C VAL A 132 4.48 8.39 9.06
N ARG A 133 5.29 8.41 8.00
CA ARG A 133 4.72 8.54 6.64
C ARG A 133 4.06 7.24 6.23
N LYS A 134 2.87 7.35 5.64
CA LYS A 134 2.07 6.21 5.22
C LYS A 134 1.60 6.40 3.80
N THR A 135 1.81 5.39 2.98
CA THR A 135 1.20 5.29 1.65
C THR A 135 0.03 4.33 1.73
N ILE A 136 -1.17 4.82 1.45
CA ILE A 136 -2.41 4.06 1.43
C ILE A 136 -2.83 3.84 -0.02
N LEU A 137 -2.84 2.58 -0.46
CA LEU A 137 -3.36 2.18 -1.77
C LEU A 137 -4.76 1.60 -1.60
N SER A 138 -5.77 2.33 -2.07
CA SER A 138 -7.16 1.88 -2.12
C SER A 138 -7.43 1.24 -3.48
N LEU A 139 -7.36 -0.09 -3.54
CA LEU A 139 -7.56 -0.86 -4.76
C LEU A 139 -9.03 -1.26 -4.89
N ILE A 140 -9.74 -0.66 -5.84
CA ILE A 140 -11.17 -0.78 -6.07
C ILE A 140 -11.40 -1.73 -7.25
N CYS A 141 -12.30 -2.71 -7.08
CA CYS A 141 -12.66 -3.66 -8.14
C CYS A 141 -13.34 -2.93 -9.31
N SER A 142 -12.73 -3.04 -10.49
CA SER A 142 -13.30 -2.60 -11.76
C SER A 142 -13.07 -3.69 -12.81
N PRO A 143 -14.08 -4.54 -13.14
CA PRO A 143 -13.88 -5.73 -13.98
C PRO A 143 -13.29 -5.46 -15.37
N SER A 144 -13.52 -4.27 -15.92
CA SER A 144 -13.08 -3.87 -17.26
C SER A 144 -11.78 -3.05 -17.28
N THR A 145 -11.32 -2.56 -16.13
CA THR A 145 -10.15 -1.67 -16.07
C THR A 145 -8.91 -2.47 -15.69
N GLU A 146 -7.87 -2.44 -16.51
CA GLU A 146 -6.65 -3.16 -16.17
C GLU A 146 -5.94 -2.53 -14.96
N PHE A 147 -5.70 -1.23 -15.02
CA PHE A 147 -5.12 -0.42 -13.96
C PHE A 147 -5.37 1.05 -14.26
N ARG A 148 -5.91 1.80 -13.31
CA ARG A 148 -6.09 3.26 -13.43
C ARG A 148 -6.00 3.92 -12.06
N VAL A 149 -5.10 4.87 -11.90
CA VAL A 149 -5.15 5.79 -10.75
C VAL A 149 -6.32 6.75 -10.97
N THR A 150 -7.29 6.75 -10.07
CA THR A 150 -8.50 7.59 -10.18
C THR A 150 -8.43 8.82 -9.32
N LYS A 151 -7.71 8.76 -8.20
CA LYS A 151 -7.57 9.88 -7.28
C LYS A 151 -6.26 9.79 -6.51
N THR A 152 -5.67 10.95 -6.26
CA THR A 152 -4.57 11.13 -5.30
C THR A 152 -4.97 12.17 -4.28
N SER A 153 -4.60 11.97 -3.02
CA SER A 153 -4.84 12.95 -1.97
C SER A 153 -3.83 12.82 -0.83
N SER A 154 -3.49 13.96 -0.24
CA SER A 154 -2.61 14.03 0.94
C SER A 154 -3.40 14.63 2.10
N PRO A 155 -4.25 13.84 2.80
CA PRO A 155 -5.13 14.36 3.84
C PRO A 155 -4.39 14.86 5.09
N GLY A 156 -3.08 14.65 5.17
CA GLY A 156 -2.21 15.20 6.20
C GLY A 156 -0.75 15.09 5.75
N THR A 157 0.16 15.78 6.46
CA THR A 157 1.58 15.93 6.09
C THR A 157 2.34 14.62 5.86
N CYS A 158 1.84 13.50 6.38
CA CYS A 158 2.51 12.19 6.35
C CYS A 158 1.58 11.09 5.83
N LEU A 159 0.50 11.44 5.11
CA LEU A 159 -0.44 10.47 4.55
C LEU A 159 -0.56 10.68 3.04
N TYR A 160 -0.28 9.64 2.28
CA TYR A 160 -0.36 9.65 0.82
C TYR A 160 -1.40 8.61 0.41
N GLN A 161 -2.58 9.05 0.00
CA GLN A 161 -3.65 8.15 -0.45
C GLN A 161 -3.75 8.15 -1.97
N ILE A 162 -3.78 6.94 -2.54
CA ILE A 162 -3.90 6.68 -3.97
C ILE A 162 -5.07 5.72 -4.17
N ASP A 163 -6.12 6.18 -4.85
CA ASP A 163 -7.25 5.34 -5.24
C ASP A 163 -6.98 4.78 -6.64
N ILE A 164 -7.11 3.46 -6.78
CA ILE A 164 -6.73 2.70 -7.97
C ILE A 164 -7.88 1.78 -8.35
N GLU A 165 -8.39 1.91 -9.56
CA GLU A 165 -9.31 0.94 -10.15
C GLU A 165 -8.53 -0.15 -10.89
N SER A 166 -8.88 -1.40 -10.65
CA SER A 166 -8.29 -2.53 -11.36
C SER A 166 -9.18 -3.77 -11.30
N LYS A 167 -9.17 -4.56 -12.38
CA LYS A 167 -9.77 -5.90 -12.45
C LYS A 167 -9.08 -6.88 -11.51
N TYR A 168 -7.82 -6.62 -11.16
CA TYR A 168 -7.05 -7.45 -10.22
C TYR A 168 -7.47 -7.21 -8.76
N ALA A 169 -8.08 -6.05 -8.49
CA ALA A 169 -8.68 -5.75 -7.18
C ALA A 169 -10.06 -6.42 -6.99
N CYS A 170 -10.55 -7.17 -7.97
CA CYS A 170 -11.75 -7.98 -7.84
C CYS A 170 -11.40 -9.33 -7.18
N ARG A 171 -12.18 -9.72 -6.17
CA ARG A 171 -12.02 -11.03 -5.52
C ARG A 171 -12.25 -12.17 -6.52
N LYS A 172 -11.42 -13.20 -6.43
CA LYS A 172 -11.52 -14.44 -7.20
C LYS A 172 -11.96 -15.56 -6.29
N ARG A 173 -12.72 -16.51 -6.84
CA ARG A 173 -13.01 -17.78 -6.18
C ARG A 173 -11.74 -18.65 -6.22
N LYS A 174 -11.43 -19.32 -5.13
CA LYS A 174 -10.37 -20.34 -5.05
C LYS A 174 -10.65 -21.51 -5.97
#